data_AF-A0A379FE01-F1
#
_entry.id   AF-A0A379FE01-F1
#
_cell.length_a   1.000
_cell.length_b   1.000
_cell.length_c   1.000
_cell.angle_alpha   90.00
_cell.angle_beta   90.00
_cell.angle_gamma   90.00
#
_symmetry.space_group_name_H-M   'P 1'
#
loop_
_entity.id
_entity.type
_entity.pdbx_description
1 polymer ?
#
loop_
_entity_poly.entity_id
_entity_poly.type
_entity_poly.pdbx_seq_one_letter_code
_entity_poly.pdbx_strand_id
1 'polypeptide(L)'
;MEVKLSSQYPNIILIGGSKGTTMVLLVVARRNDIKAVVALNGGGRFFLDDVLYNIRHTRPKEYVEDALNGFKQFADTIKNN
;
A
#
# COMPACT_ATOMS: atom_id res chain seq x y z
N MET A 1 -13.96 25.28 6.50
CA MET A 1 -13.31 25.83 5.29
C MET A 1 -12.58 24.71 4.60
N GLU A 2 -13.02 24.32 3.40
CA GLU A 2 -12.33 23.34 2.58
C GLU A 2 -11.12 24.03 1.93
N VAL A 3 -9.90 23.62 2.30
CA VAL A 3 -8.67 24.17 1.68
C VAL A 3 -8.57 23.60 0.27
N LYS A 4 -8.99 24.39 -0.73
CA LYS A 4 -8.81 24.06 -2.15
C LYS A 4 -7.35 24.28 -2.54
N LEU A 5 -6.58 23.20 -2.56
CA LEU A 5 -5.19 23.19 -3.02
C LEU A 5 -5.07 23.43 -4.54
N SER A 6 -6.16 23.20 -5.28
CA SER A 6 -6.19 23.23 -6.74
C SER A 6 -5.83 24.57 -7.40
N SER A 7 -6.02 25.71 -6.72
CA SER A 7 -5.67 27.02 -7.29
C SER A 7 -4.16 27.29 -7.32
N GLN A 8 -3.38 26.60 -6.49
CA GLN A 8 -1.91 26.69 -6.44
C GLN A 8 -1.23 25.46 -7.03
N TYR A 9 -1.91 24.32 -7.03
CA TYR A 9 -1.40 23.04 -7.55
C TYR A 9 -2.35 22.52 -8.63
N PRO A 10 -2.10 22.84 -9.91
CA PRO A 10 -2.98 22.42 -11.01
C PRO A 10 -2.95 20.91 -11.25
N ASN A 11 -1.95 20.20 -10.71
CA ASN A 11 -1.83 18.76 -10.79
C ASN A 11 -1.50 18.19 -9.41
N ILE A 12 -2.49 17.60 -8.74
CA ILE A 12 -2.27 16.88 -7.48
C ILE A 12 -2.22 15.38 -7.79
N ILE A 13 -1.10 14.74 -7.45
CA ILE A 13 -0.90 13.29 -7.57
C ILE A 13 -0.75 12.73 -6.16
N LEU A 14 -1.55 11.73 -5.80
CA LEU A 14 -1.41 11.03 -4.52
C LEU A 14 -0.64 9.73 -4.72
N ILE A 15 0.30 9.45 -3.82
CA ILE A 15 1.06 8.20 -3.81
C ILE A 15 0.84 7.54 -2.45
N GLY A 16 0.41 6.28 -2.45
CA GLY A 16 0.13 5.54 -1.23
C GLY A 16 0.69 4.14 -1.32
N GLY A 17 1.47 3.73 -0.32
CA GLY A 17 1.99 2.36 -0.19
C GLY A 17 1.46 1.62 1.03
N SER A 18 1.34 0.29 0.96
CA SER A 18 0.77 -0.54 2.04
C SER A 18 -0.59 0.01 2.50
N LYS A 19 -0.78 0.33 3.79
CA LYS A 19 -1.99 0.96 4.32
C LYS A 19 -2.28 2.35 3.71
N GLY A 20 -1.23 3.04 3.26
CA GLY A 20 -1.33 4.32 2.57
C GLY A 20 -2.12 4.23 1.27
N THR A 21 -2.14 3.09 0.59
CA THR A 21 -2.99 2.90 -0.59
C THR A 21 -4.48 3.05 -0.26
N THR A 22 -4.95 2.45 0.82
CA THR A 22 -6.35 2.60 1.26
C THR A 22 -6.68 4.05 1.54
N MET A 23 -5.76 4.79 2.18
CA MET A 23 -5.97 6.21 2.47
C MET A 23 -6.06 7.05 1.20
N VAL A 24 -5.15 6.90 0.24
CA VAL A 24 -5.18 7.70 -0.99
C VAL A 24 -6.42 7.40 -1.85
N LEU A 25 -6.89 6.14 -1.85
CA LEU A 25 -8.14 5.77 -2.52
C LEU A 25 -9.38 6.36 -1.82
N LEU A 26 -9.41 6.38 -0.48
CA LEU A 26 -10.50 7.04 0.26
C LEU A 26 -10.52 8.55 0.04
N VAL A 27 -9.34 9.18 -0.07
CA VAL A 27 -9.23 10.62 -0.37
C VAL A 27 -9.73 10.90 -1.78
N VAL A 28 -9.33 10.11 -2.79
CA VAL A 28 -9.79 10.30 -4.18
C VAL A 28 -11.29 10.10 -4.32
N ALA A 29 -11.90 9.21 -3.54
CA ALA A 29 -13.35 8.99 -3.53
C ALA A 29 -14.14 10.22 -3.01
N ARG A 30 -13.48 11.17 -2.34
CA ARG A 30 -14.09 12.37 -1.75
C ARG A 30 -13.62 13.68 -2.36
N ARG A 31 -12.65 13.64 -3.28
CA ARG A 31 -12.01 14.84 -3.84
C ARG A 31 -11.90 14.74 -5.35
N ASN A 32 -12.31 15.82 -6.00
CA ASN A 32 -12.44 15.91 -7.45
C ASN A 32 -11.23 16.59 -8.09
N ASP A 33 -10.31 17.11 -7.28
CA ASP A 33 -9.14 17.89 -7.70
C ASP A 33 -7.85 17.07 -7.76
N ILE A 34 -7.94 15.75 -7.54
CA ILE A 34 -6.83 14.82 -7.68
C ILE A 34 -6.77 14.33 -9.12
N LYS A 35 -5.63 14.53 -9.77
CA LYS A 35 -5.42 14.16 -11.18
C LYS A 35 -5.09 12.68 -11.35
N ALA A 36 -4.33 12.12 -10.42
CA ALA A 36 -3.92 10.71 -10.47
C ALA A 36 -3.61 10.17 -9.06
N VAL A 37 -3.68 8.84 -8.94
CA VAL A 37 -3.27 8.09 -7.75
C VAL A 37 -2.32 6.97 -8.16
N VAL A 38 -1.20 6.83 -7.45
CA VAL A 38 -0.27 5.70 -7.58
C VAL A 38 -0.34 4.86 -6.30
N ALA A 39 -0.80 3.64 -6.45
CA ALA A 39 -0.89 2.64 -5.38
C ALA A 39 0.31 1.69 -5.48
N LEU A 40 1.12 1.59 -4.43
CA LEU A 40 2.33 0.77 -4.41
C LEU A 40 2.24 -0.30 -3.32
N ASN A 41 2.21 -1.58 -3.67
CA ASN A 41 2.19 -2.69 -2.71
C ASN A 41 1.18 -2.46 -1.57
N GLY A 42 0.06 -1.84 -1.88
CA GLY A 42 -1.01 -1.59 -0.95
C GLY A 42 -2.26 -2.00 -1.68
N GLY A 43 -2.87 -3.06 -1.19
CA GLY A 43 -3.78 -3.79 -2.04
C GLY A 43 -4.51 -4.80 -1.22
N GLY A 44 -5.52 -4.35 -0.48
CA GLY A 44 -6.53 -5.19 0.16
C GLY A 44 -6.20 -6.69 0.22
N ARG A 45 -6.75 -7.49 -0.71
CA ARG A 45 -6.56 -8.96 -0.73
C ARG A 45 -5.19 -9.46 -1.19
N PHE A 46 -4.42 -8.66 -1.93
CA PHE A 46 -3.16 -9.06 -2.59
C PHE A 46 -1.91 -8.61 -1.84
N PHE A 47 -2.02 -7.77 -0.81
CA PHE A 47 -0.88 -7.27 -0.03
C PHE A 47 -0.01 -8.40 0.52
N LEU A 48 -0.63 -9.47 1.01
CA LEU A 48 0.10 -10.64 1.48
C LEU A 48 0.91 -11.25 0.34
N ASP A 49 0.29 -11.47 -0.82
CA ASP A 49 0.94 -12.07 -1.99
C ASP A 49 2.10 -11.20 -2.50
N ASP A 50 1.94 -9.88 -2.53
CA ASP A 50 2.98 -8.93 -2.97
C ASP A 50 4.22 -8.98 -2.07
N VAL A 51 4.03 -9.03 -0.76
CA VAL A 51 5.14 -9.13 0.20
C VAL A 51 5.80 -10.50 0.10
N LEU A 52 5.02 -11.58 -0.01
CA LEU A 52 5.57 -12.93 -0.19
C LEU A 52 6.36 -13.03 -1.51
N TYR A 53 5.88 -12.42 -2.59
CA TYR A 53 6.60 -12.35 -3.86
C TYR A 53 7.92 -11.58 -3.71
N ASN A 54 7.90 -10.42 -3.05
CA ASN A 54 9.11 -9.63 -2.80
C ASN A 54 10.17 -10.42 -2.02
N ILE A 55 9.77 -11.13 -0.95
CA ILE A 55 10.66 -11.96 -0.16
C ILE A 55 11.34 -13.02 -1.03
N ARG A 56 10.59 -13.73 -1.89
CA ARG A 56 11.14 -14.78 -2.77
C ARG A 56 12.19 -14.28 -3.75
N HIS A 57 12.10 -13.01 -4.19
CA HIS A 57 12.93 -12.48 -5.27
C HIS A 57 14.03 -11.53 -4.83
N THR A 58 14.00 -11.05 -3.58
CA THR A 58 14.98 -10.05 -3.08
C THR A 58 15.85 -10.56 -1.93
N ARG A 59 15.47 -11.66 -1.27
CA ARG A 59 16.28 -12.24 -0.17
C ARG A 59 17.30 -13.27 -0.68
N PRO A 60 18.46 -13.39 0.00
CA PRO A 60 19.35 -14.52 -0.20
C PRO A 60 18.62 -15.84 0.07
N LYS A 61 18.88 -16.87 -0.76
CA LYS A 61 18.13 -18.14 -0.76
C LYS A 61 18.04 -18.80 0.62
N GLU A 62 19.12 -18.74 1.40
CA GLU A 62 19.20 -19.30 2.76
C GLU A 62 18.25 -18.67 3.78
N TYR A 63 17.75 -17.45 3.52
CA TYR A 63 16.84 -16.73 4.42
C TYR A 63 15.41 -16.63 3.90
N VAL A 64 15.10 -17.18 2.72
CA VAL A 64 13.77 -17.02 2.10
C VAL A 64 12.70 -17.71 2.93
N GLU A 65 12.89 -18.98 3.32
CA GLU A 65 11.85 -19.74 4.04
C GLU A 65 11.55 -19.15 5.43
N ASP A 66 12.59 -18.80 6.19
CA ASP A 66 12.43 -18.16 7.50
C ASP A 66 11.66 -16.84 7.39
N ALA A 67 11.96 -16.04 6.37
CA ALA A 67 11.28 -14.77 6.12
C ALA A 67 9.81 -14.97 5.74
N LEU A 68 9.51 -15.95 4.88
CA LEU A 68 8.15 -16.28 4.48
C LEU A 68 7.32 -16.76 5.67
N ASN A 69 7.87 -17.66 6.48
CA ASN A 69 7.19 -18.22 7.64
C ASN A 69 6.94 -17.15 8.71
N GLY A 70 7.94 -16.34 9.02
CA GLY A 70 7.80 -15.23 9.97
C GLY A 70 6.74 -14.22 9.54
N PHE A 71 6.72 -13.84 8.25
CA PHE A 71 5.73 -12.88 7.76
C PHE A 71 4.31 -13.47 7.73
N LYS A 72 4.14 -14.75 7.37
CA LYS A 72 2.83 -15.43 7.42
C LYS A 72 2.29 -15.49 8.84
N GLN A 73 3.11 -15.89 9.82
CA GLN A 73 2.71 -15.90 11.23
C GLN A 73 2.29 -14.51 11.73
N PHE A 74 3.07 -13.49 11.38
CA PHE A 74 2.71 -12.10 11.68
C PHE A 74 1.34 -11.73 11.08
N ALA A 75 1.12 -12.01 9.79
CA ALA A 75 -0.12 -11.70 9.11
C ALA A 75 -1.33 -12.44 9.71
N ASP A 76 -1.18 -13.71 10.07
CA ASP A 76 -2.22 -14.50 10.72
C ASP A 76 -2.55 -13.98 12.12
N THR A 77 -1.52 -13.54 12.87
CA THR A 77 -1.70 -12.91 14.18
C THR A 77 -2.50 -11.61 14.08
N ILE A 78 -2.24 -10.80 13.07
CA ILE A 78 -2.96 -9.53 12.84
C ILE A 78 -4.41 -9.76 12.40
N LYS A 79 -4.69 -10.83 11.64
CA LYS A 79 -6.05 -11.13 11.14
C LYS A 79 -6.97 -11.71 12.20
N ASN A 80 -6.40 -12.47 13.13
CA ASN A 80 -7.16 -13.26 14.10
C ASN A 80 -7.15 -12.66 15.53
N ASN A 81 -6.60 -11.46 15.71
CA ASN A 81 -6.74 -10.63 16.91
C ASN A 81 -7.58 -9.38 16.59
#